data_AF-A0A399G3M2-F1
#
_entry.id   AF-A0A399G3M2-F1
#
_cell.length_a   1.000
_cell.length_b   1.000
_cell.length_c   1.000
_cell.angle_alpha   90.00
_cell.angle_beta   90.00
_cell.angle_gamma   90.00
#
_symmetry.space_group_name_H-M   'P 1'
#
loop_
_entity.id
_entity.type
_entity.pdbx_description
1 polymer ?
#
loop_
_entity_poly.entity_id
_entity_poly.type
_entity_poly.pdbx_seq_one_letter_code
_entity_poly.pdbx_strand_id
1 'polypeptide(L)'
;MEAAVTLQEEISRAIESRDVDAILARFDNDADYVLIDQTRPPSEPLALHGRDAIGRSLRDIFAQDMRHEVQQFVVQGDHAAYVERCTYPDDSKVMVMSMLDLRSGRIVRQSSVQAWDESGTATPPRTQKRTFADADEVRTFEKGRVELLRMNGNDVSRAVFEPGWRWSQHVKPIAGTDLCTYTHFCYILSGTLGIRMADGSEFEAAQGETIRIAPGHDAWVVGEQTVVLLDWETSGDYAKDRD
;
A
#
# COMPACT_ATOMS: atom_id res chain seq x y z
N MET A 1 -20.79 26.67 -22.90
CA MET A 1 -21.54 26.41 -21.66
C MET A 1 -22.22 25.05 -21.73
N GLU A 2 -23.05 24.77 -22.74
CA GLU A 2 -23.73 23.48 -22.92
C GLU A 2 -22.78 22.27 -22.96
N ALA A 3 -21.76 22.29 -23.83
CA ALA A 3 -20.76 21.20 -23.90
C ALA A 3 -19.97 20.98 -22.59
N ALA A 4 -19.77 22.02 -21.79
CA ALA A 4 -19.09 21.92 -20.49
C ALA A 4 -19.99 21.26 -19.44
N VAL A 5 -21.28 21.60 -19.43
CA VAL A 5 -22.30 20.97 -18.58
C VAL A 5 -22.46 19.49 -18.95
N THR A 6 -22.52 19.17 -20.25
CA THR A 6 -22.59 17.78 -20.72
C THR A 6 -21.38 16.95 -20.31
N LEU A 7 -20.15 17.48 -20.45
CA LEU A 7 -18.94 16.77 -20.04
C LEU A 7 -18.93 16.46 -18.53
N GLN A 8 -19.29 17.45 -17.71
CA GLN A 8 -19.42 17.26 -16.27
C GLN A 8 -20.45 16.18 -15.94
N GLU A 9 -21.66 16.25 -16.50
CA GLU A 9 -22.72 15.28 -16.22
C GLU A 9 -22.34 13.86 -16.65
N GLU A 10 -21.71 13.70 -17.81
CA GLU A 10 -21.24 12.40 -18.31
C GLU A 10 -20.18 11.78 -17.41
N ILE A 11 -19.16 12.57 -17.03
CA ILE A 11 -18.04 12.07 -16.20
C ILE A 11 -18.52 11.80 -14.77
N SER A 12 -19.23 12.75 -14.14
CA SER A 12 -19.75 12.57 -12.78
C SER A 12 -20.65 11.34 -12.70
N ARG A 13 -21.58 11.17 -13.64
CA ARG A 13 -22.46 10.00 -13.66
C ARG A 13 -21.69 8.70 -13.81
N ALA A 14 -20.75 8.64 -14.75
CA ALA A 14 -19.96 7.43 -15.00
C ALA A 14 -19.13 7.02 -13.77
N ILE A 15 -18.55 7.99 -13.07
CA ILE A 15 -17.80 7.75 -11.83
C ILE A 15 -18.72 7.26 -10.71
N GLU A 16 -19.80 8.00 -10.42
CA GLU A 16 -20.70 7.69 -9.31
C GLU A 16 -21.47 6.38 -9.50
N SER A 17 -21.75 6.00 -10.75
CA SER A 17 -22.37 4.71 -11.08
C SER A 17 -21.37 3.57 -11.28
N ARG A 18 -20.06 3.83 -11.16
CA ARG A 18 -18.97 2.86 -11.42
C ARG A 18 -19.06 2.24 -12.82
N ASP A 19 -19.48 3.04 -13.81
CA ASP A 19 -19.61 2.60 -15.21
C ASP A 19 -18.28 2.81 -15.94
N VAL A 20 -17.48 1.74 -15.96
CA VAL A 20 -16.18 1.71 -16.64
C VAL A 20 -16.30 2.06 -18.12
N ASP A 21 -17.31 1.54 -18.82
CA ASP A 21 -17.42 1.72 -20.26
C ASP A 21 -17.76 3.17 -20.60
N ALA A 22 -18.64 3.79 -19.81
CA ALA A 22 -19.00 5.19 -19.96
C ALA A 22 -17.82 6.13 -19.68
N ILE A 23 -17.05 5.92 -18.60
CA ILE A 23 -15.88 6.77 -18.33
C ILE A 23 -14.78 6.53 -19.37
N LEU A 24 -14.54 5.28 -19.75
CA LEU A 24 -13.51 4.93 -20.73
C LEU A 24 -13.85 5.46 -22.13
N ALA A 25 -15.14 5.59 -22.46
CA ALA A 25 -15.61 6.26 -23.68
C ALA A 25 -15.16 7.73 -23.77
N ARG A 26 -14.78 8.36 -22.66
CA ARG A 26 -14.28 9.74 -22.63
C ARG A 26 -12.80 9.87 -22.93
N PHE A 27 -12.02 8.81 -22.75
CA PHE A 27 -10.59 8.80 -23.07
C PHE A 27 -10.34 8.68 -24.58
N ASP A 28 -9.36 9.42 -25.09
CA ASP A 28 -8.73 9.14 -26.37
C ASP A 28 -8.09 7.73 -26.34
N ASN A 29 -7.92 7.09 -27.50
CA ASN A 29 -7.36 5.75 -27.57
C ASN A 29 -5.89 5.73 -27.09
N ASP A 30 -5.19 6.83 -27.29
CA ASP A 30 -3.77 7.03 -26.98
C ASP A 30 -3.55 7.88 -25.71
N ALA A 31 -4.55 7.93 -24.83
CA ALA A 31 -4.50 8.81 -23.66
C ALA A 31 -3.49 8.34 -22.60
N ASP A 32 -2.95 9.30 -21.85
CA ASP A 32 -2.10 9.04 -20.68
C ASP A 32 -2.90 9.20 -19.38
N TYR A 33 -2.61 8.35 -18.40
CA TYR A 33 -3.15 8.46 -17.05
C TYR A 33 -2.02 8.33 -16.03
N VAL A 34 -1.94 9.29 -15.12
CA VAL A 34 -0.96 9.32 -14.03
C VAL A 34 -1.70 9.34 -12.70
N LEU A 35 -1.33 8.46 -11.77
CA LEU A 35 -1.83 8.46 -10.40
C LEU A 35 -0.68 8.53 -9.39
N ILE A 36 -0.82 9.46 -8.46
CA ILE A 36 0.04 9.62 -7.29
C ILE A 36 -0.79 9.32 -6.04
N ASP A 37 -0.29 8.42 -5.20
CA ASP A 37 -0.91 8.03 -3.94
C ASP A 37 0.15 7.65 -2.89
N GLN A 38 -0.29 7.16 -1.73
CA GLN A 38 0.59 6.77 -0.61
C GLN A 38 1.57 5.62 -0.93
N THR A 39 1.31 4.84 -1.99
CA THR A 39 2.16 3.73 -2.48
C THR A 39 2.92 4.07 -3.76
N ARG A 40 2.50 5.12 -4.49
CA ARG A 40 3.04 5.57 -5.77
C ARG A 40 3.47 7.04 -5.67
N PRO A 41 4.68 7.34 -5.17
CA PRO A 41 5.11 8.71 -4.91
C PRO A 41 5.34 9.50 -6.20
N PRO A 42 5.45 10.84 -6.15
CA PRO A 42 5.70 11.66 -7.34
C PRO A 42 6.96 11.29 -8.14
N SER A 43 7.96 10.67 -7.50
CA SER A 43 9.18 10.18 -8.16
C SER A 43 8.97 8.88 -8.93
N GLU A 44 7.95 8.08 -8.60
CA GLU A 44 7.61 6.81 -9.23
C GLU A 44 6.08 6.60 -9.23
N PRO A 45 5.34 7.43 -9.98
CA PRO A 45 3.89 7.35 -10.01
C PRO A 45 3.42 6.13 -10.83
N LEU A 46 2.16 5.75 -10.67
CA LEU A 46 1.53 4.87 -11.66
C LEU A 46 1.37 5.67 -12.96
N ALA A 47 2.00 5.19 -14.04
CA ALA A 47 1.87 5.77 -15.37
C ALA A 47 1.29 4.73 -16.32
N LEU A 48 0.11 5.01 -16.87
CA LEU A 48 -0.59 4.17 -17.84
C LEU A 48 -0.70 4.91 -19.16
N HIS A 49 -0.53 4.17 -20.24
CA HIS A 49 -0.65 4.68 -21.59
C HIS A 49 -1.61 3.82 -22.40
N GLY A 50 -2.51 4.49 -23.12
CA GLY A 50 -3.52 3.87 -23.96
C GLY A 50 -4.76 3.41 -23.19
N ARG A 51 -5.89 3.44 -23.88
CA ARG A 51 -7.22 3.15 -23.33
C ARG A 51 -7.33 1.76 -22.70
N ASP A 52 -6.64 0.75 -23.22
CA ASP A 52 -6.71 -0.61 -22.67
C ASP A 52 -6.05 -0.72 -21.29
N ALA A 53 -4.92 -0.03 -21.08
CA ALA A 53 -4.22 -0.02 -19.79
C ALA A 53 -5.02 0.76 -18.74
N ILE A 54 -5.55 1.92 -19.13
CA ILE A 54 -6.44 2.73 -18.30
C ILE A 54 -7.69 1.93 -17.92
N GLY A 55 -8.32 1.26 -18.89
CA GLY A 55 -9.52 0.47 -18.67
C GLY A 55 -9.33 -0.71 -17.73
N ARG A 56 -8.14 -1.34 -17.71
CA ARG A 56 -7.80 -2.35 -16.69
C ARG A 56 -7.77 -1.74 -15.29
N SER A 57 -7.06 -0.63 -15.12
CA SER A 57 -6.95 0.05 -13.83
C SER A 57 -8.30 0.55 -13.31
N LEU A 58 -9.15 1.12 -14.17
CA LEU A 58 -10.48 1.59 -13.78
C LEU A 58 -11.41 0.44 -13.36
N ARG A 59 -11.30 -0.73 -14.01
CA ARG A 59 -12.02 -1.94 -13.58
C ARG A 59 -11.61 -2.39 -12.19
N ASP A 60 -10.30 -2.39 -11.91
CA ASP A 60 -9.79 -2.79 -10.60
C ASP A 60 -10.26 -1.83 -9.50
N ILE A 61 -10.32 -0.52 -9.78
CA ILE A 61 -10.83 0.50 -8.86
C ILE A 61 -12.34 0.31 -8.62
N PHE A 62 -13.14 0.22 -9.68
CA PHE A 62 -14.60 0.12 -9.57
C PHE A 62 -15.11 -1.24 -9.08
N ALA A 63 -14.25 -2.27 -9.08
CA ALA A 63 -14.52 -3.55 -8.45
C ALA A 63 -14.45 -3.49 -6.91
N GLN A 64 -13.78 -2.47 -6.35
CA GLN A 64 -13.74 -2.28 -4.90
C GLN A 64 -15.11 -1.81 -4.38
N ASP A 65 -15.47 -2.26 -3.18
CA ASP A 65 -16.72 -1.84 -2.54
C ASP A 65 -16.55 -0.45 -1.92
N MET A 66 -16.61 0.59 -2.75
CA MET A 66 -16.57 1.96 -2.32
C MET A 66 -17.64 2.80 -3.02
N ARG A 67 -18.16 3.81 -2.33
CA ARG A 67 -19.02 4.82 -2.92
C ARG A 67 -18.18 5.96 -3.47
N HIS A 68 -18.42 6.31 -4.73
CA HIS A 68 -17.82 7.46 -5.40
C HIS A 68 -18.78 8.64 -5.41
N GLU A 69 -18.29 9.86 -5.18
CA GLU A 69 -19.07 11.10 -5.20
C GLU A 69 -18.23 12.23 -5.79
N VAL A 70 -18.65 12.81 -6.91
CA VAL A 70 -17.94 13.95 -7.52
C VAL A 70 -18.46 15.24 -6.89
N GLN A 71 -17.61 15.91 -6.12
CA GLN A 71 -17.98 17.06 -5.29
C GLN A 71 -17.86 18.40 -6.02
N GLN A 72 -16.80 18.56 -6.81
CA GLN A 72 -16.56 19.76 -7.60
C GLN A 72 -16.11 19.35 -8.99
N PHE A 73 -16.54 20.12 -9.99
CA PHE A 73 -16.13 19.94 -11.37
C PHE A 73 -16.03 21.31 -12.02
N VAL A 74 -14.92 21.55 -12.72
CA VAL A 74 -14.69 22.78 -13.48
C VAL A 74 -14.20 22.44 -14.87
N VAL A 75 -14.64 23.22 -15.86
CA VAL A 75 -14.17 23.14 -17.25
C VAL A 75 -13.69 24.52 -17.67
N GLN A 76 -12.48 24.60 -18.19
CA GLN A 76 -11.90 25.82 -18.74
C GLN A 76 -11.14 25.52 -20.03
N GLY A 77 -11.72 25.89 -21.16
CA GLY A 77 -11.13 25.63 -22.48
C GLY A 77 -10.93 24.13 -22.72
N ASP A 78 -9.71 23.75 -23.04
CA ASP A 78 -9.30 22.35 -23.26
C ASP A 78 -8.84 21.66 -21.96
N HIS A 79 -9.24 22.18 -20.80
CA HIS A 79 -8.95 21.57 -19.50
C HIS A 79 -10.22 21.36 -18.69
N ALA A 80 -10.22 20.30 -17.89
CA ALA A 80 -11.22 20.09 -16.85
C ALA A 80 -10.53 19.60 -15.58
N ALA A 81 -11.12 19.91 -14.42
CA ALA A 81 -10.66 19.36 -13.16
C ALA A 81 -11.85 18.95 -12.31
N TYR A 82 -11.68 17.88 -11.55
CA TYR A 82 -12.70 17.46 -10.61
C TYR A 82 -12.10 16.96 -9.32
N VAL A 83 -12.96 17.00 -8.31
CA VAL A 83 -12.67 16.60 -6.95
C VAL A 83 -13.69 15.54 -6.59
N GLU A 84 -13.20 14.35 -6.25
CA GLU A 84 -14.02 13.17 -5.94
C GLU A 84 -13.71 12.67 -4.54
N ARG A 85 -14.74 12.27 -3.81
CA ARG A 85 -14.61 11.59 -2.54
C ARG A 85 -15.05 10.14 -2.69
N CYS A 86 -14.14 9.23 -2.39
CA CYS A 86 -14.45 7.81 -2.24
C CYS A 86 -14.70 7.52 -0.75
N THR A 87 -15.66 6.66 -0.44
CA THR A 87 -15.94 6.21 0.93
C THR A 87 -16.06 4.69 0.95
N TYR A 88 -15.20 4.04 1.74
CA TYR A 88 -15.21 2.60 1.97
C TYR A 88 -16.28 2.19 2.99
N PRO A 89 -16.57 0.88 3.15
CA PRO A 89 -17.60 0.39 4.07
C PRO A 89 -17.25 0.62 5.55
N ASP A 90 -15.97 0.82 5.86
CA ASP A 90 -15.46 1.16 7.20
C ASP A 90 -15.44 2.68 7.49
N ASP A 91 -16.12 3.47 6.65
CA ASP A 91 -16.17 4.93 6.65
C ASP A 91 -14.83 5.65 6.38
N SER A 92 -13.75 4.92 6.08
CA SER A 92 -12.51 5.53 5.60
C SER A 92 -12.71 6.18 4.24
N LYS A 93 -11.99 7.28 4.00
CA LYS A 93 -12.17 8.11 2.81
C LYS A 93 -10.89 8.21 2.00
N VAL A 94 -11.09 8.39 0.71
CA VAL A 94 -10.05 8.86 -0.21
C VAL A 94 -10.55 10.13 -0.87
N MET A 95 -9.73 11.17 -0.80
CA MET A 95 -9.92 12.39 -1.54
C MET A 95 -9.11 12.32 -2.83
N VAL A 96 -9.77 12.42 -3.98
CA VAL A 96 -9.13 12.38 -5.29
C VAL A 96 -9.26 13.74 -5.94
N MET A 97 -8.14 14.30 -6.39
CA MET A 97 -8.12 15.49 -7.24
C MET A 97 -7.57 15.11 -8.60
N SER A 98 -8.32 15.38 -9.66
CA SER A 98 -7.99 15.01 -11.03
C SER A 98 -7.93 16.23 -11.93
N MET A 99 -6.87 16.34 -12.73
CA MET A 99 -6.72 17.30 -13.82
C MET A 99 -6.79 16.55 -15.16
N LEU A 100 -7.59 17.06 -16.08
CA LEU A 100 -7.86 16.49 -17.39
C LEU A 100 -7.42 17.47 -18.48
N ASP A 101 -6.59 17.02 -19.40
CA ASP A 101 -6.33 17.71 -20.66
C ASP A 101 -7.21 17.09 -21.75
N LEU A 102 -7.88 17.95 -22.51
CA LEU A 102 -8.87 17.58 -23.50
C LEU A 102 -8.36 17.92 -24.90
N ARG A 103 -8.70 17.07 -25.87
CA ARG A 103 -8.57 17.38 -27.30
C ARG A 103 -9.86 16.98 -27.98
N SER A 104 -10.53 17.95 -28.58
CA SER A 104 -11.85 17.73 -29.23
C SER A 104 -12.86 17.04 -28.29
N GLY A 105 -12.87 17.40 -27.01
CA GLY A 105 -13.78 16.84 -26.00
C GLY A 105 -13.46 15.40 -25.53
N ARG A 106 -12.27 14.89 -25.86
CA ARG A 106 -11.75 13.60 -25.36
C ARG A 106 -10.59 13.84 -24.41
N ILE A 107 -10.52 13.06 -23.34
CA ILE A 107 -9.42 13.10 -22.37
C ILE A 107 -8.18 12.51 -23.06
N VAL A 108 -7.17 13.34 -23.30
CA VAL A 108 -5.87 12.89 -23.82
C VAL A 108 -4.86 12.69 -22.70
N ARG A 109 -5.07 13.34 -21.55
CA ARG A 109 -4.27 13.12 -20.35
C ARG A 109 -5.12 13.30 -19.10
N GLN A 110 -4.95 12.42 -18.13
CA GLN A 110 -5.45 12.60 -16.77
C GLN A 110 -4.28 12.49 -15.78
N SER A 111 -4.21 13.40 -14.82
CA SER A 111 -3.31 13.32 -13.68
C SER A 111 -4.11 13.42 -12.40
N SER A 112 -3.98 12.42 -11.53
CA SER A 112 -4.76 12.29 -10.30
C SER A 112 -3.83 12.20 -9.09
N VAL A 113 -4.22 12.87 -8.00
CA VAL A 113 -3.59 12.75 -6.68
C VAL A 113 -4.63 12.24 -5.70
N GLN A 114 -4.27 11.23 -4.93
CA GLN A 114 -5.10 10.69 -3.86
C GLN A 114 -4.51 11.04 -2.49
N ALA A 115 -5.35 11.59 -1.63
CA ALA A 115 -5.10 11.67 -0.20
C ALA A 115 -6.02 10.67 0.50
N TRP A 116 -5.42 9.72 1.20
CA TRP A 116 -6.14 8.70 1.95
C TRP A 116 -6.27 9.17 3.39
N ASP A 117 -7.35 8.79 4.06
CA ASP A 117 -7.28 8.65 5.51
C ASP A 117 -6.08 7.72 5.79
N GLU A 118 -5.09 8.18 6.56
CA GLU A 118 -4.02 7.31 7.04
C GLU A 118 -4.71 6.07 7.62
N SER A 119 -4.24 4.86 7.26
CA SER A 119 -4.85 3.60 7.73
C SER A 119 -5.07 3.72 9.24
N GLY A 120 -6.29 3.98 9.68
CA GLY A 120 -6.45 4.75 10.92
C GLY A 120 -7.64 5.68 10.85
N THR A 121 -8.81 5.07 10.62
CA THR A 121 -10.18 5.58 10.83
C THR A 121 -10.35 7.08 11.03
N ALA A 122 -11.33 7.68 10.35
CA ALA A 122 -11.93 9.00 10.65
C ALA A 122 -12.42 9.22 12.11
N THR A 123 -12.15 8.28 13.02
CA THR A 123 -12.24 8.45 14.47
C THR A 123 -10.95 9.08 15.00
N PRO A 124 -11.01 10.19 15.74
CA PRO A 124 -9.82 10.77 16.38
C PRO A 124 -9.07 9.69 17.17
N PRO A 125 -7.72 9.74 17.21
CA PRO A 125 -6.93 8.72 17.88
C PRO A 125 -7.44 8.54 19.30
N ARG A 126 -8.00 7.37 19.58
CA ARG A 126 -8.40 6.98 20.93
C ARG A 126 -7.19 6.38 21.60
N THR A 127 -7.00 6.69 22.88
CA THR A 127 -6.05 5.97 23.72
C THR A 127 -6.36 4.48 23.67
N GLN A 128 -5.42 3.71 23.12
CA GLN A 128 -5.49 2.26 23.06
C GLN A 128 -4.30 1.68 23.83
N LYS A 129 -4.54 0.61 24.58
CA LYS A 129 -3.50 -0.15 25.27
C LYS A 129 -3.64 -1.61 24.87
N ARG A 130 -2.59 -2.17 24.29
CA ARG A 130 -2.51 -3.57 23.88
C ARG A 130 -1.30 -4.25 24.51
N THR A 131 -1.27 -5.57 24.45
CA THR A 131 -0.14 -6.40 24.90
C THR A 131 -0.04 -7.61 23.99
N PHE A 132 1.17 -8.10 23.70
CA PHE A 132 1.38 -9.29 22.88
C PHE A 132 0.85 -10.58 23.52
N ALA A 133 0.45 -10.55 24.80
CA ALA A 133 -0.29 -11.66 25.40
C ALA A 133 -1.68 -11.88 24.77
N ASP A 134 -2.22 -10.86 24.10
CA ASP A 134 -3.49 -10.88 23.37
C ASP A 134 -3.26 -10.35 21.94
N ALA A 135 -2.28 -10.98 21.27
CA ALA A 135 -1.92 -10.66 19.89
C ALA A 135 -3.08 -10.97 18.93
N ASP A 136 -3.28 -10.12 17.93
CA ASP A 136 -4.34 -10.28 16.93
C ASP A 136 -4.05 -11.47 15.99
N GLU A 137 -2.76 -11.77 15.80
CA GLU A 137 -2.30 -12.89 15.00
C GLU A 137 -0.99 -13.44 15.57
N VAL A 138 -0.83 -14.76 15.56
CA VAL A 138 0.43 -15.43 15.91
C VAL A 138 0.79 -16.39 14.80
N ARG A 139 1.93 -16.15 14.13
CA ARG A 139 2.51 -17.00 13.10
C ARG A 139 3.65 -17.79 13.71
N THR A 140 3.62 -19.11 13.61
CA THR A 140 4.67 -19.99 14.15
C THR A 140 5.32 -20.79 13.05
N PHE A 141 6.63 -20.95 13.11
CA PHE A 141 7.42 -21.77 12.20
C PHE A 141 8.60 -22.39 12.94
N GLU A 142 9.36 -23.24 12.27
CA GLU A 142 10.52 -23.88 12.90
C GLU A 142 11.50 -22.83 13.45
N LYS A 143 11.84 -22.95 14.74
CA LYS A 143 12.73 -22.03 15.49
C LYS A 143 12.27 -20.57 15.55
N GLY A 144 11.00 -20.27 15.32
CA GLY A 144 10.54 -18.90 15.51
C GLY A 144 9.04 -18.68 15.52
N ARG A 145 8.66 -17.49 15.96
CA ARG A 145 7.29 -16.99 15.87
C ARG A 145 7.25 -15.49 15.66
N VAL A 146 6.15 -15.00 15.10
CA VAL A 146 5.83 -13.58 14.96
C VAL A 146 4.43 -13.35 15.52
N GLU A 147 4.29 -12.39 16.42
CA GLU A 147 3.04 -11.98 17.02
C GLU A 147 2.69 -10.56 16.54
N LEU A 148 1.48 -10.32 16.05
CA LEU A 148 1.07 -9.04 15.48
C LEU A 148 0.06 -8.34 16.39
N LEU A 149 0.28 -7.04 16.61
CA LEU A 149 -0.70 -6.13 17.20
C LEU A 149 -1.11 -5.09 16.17
N ARG A 150 -2.41 -4.99 15.92
CA ARG A 150 -3.01 -3.98 15.07
C ARG A 150 -3.42 -2.77 15.88
N MET A 151 -2.98 -1.60 15.46
CA MET A 151 -3.19 -0.34 16.18
C MET A 151 -3.49 0.81 15.21
N ASN A 152 -4.58 0.67 14.44
CA ASN A 152 -5.12 1.73 13.57
C ASN A 152 -4.00 2.46 12.79
N GLY A 153 -3.19 1.71 12.04
CA GLY A 153 -2.08 2.24 11.22
C GLY A 153 -0.71 2.20 11.82
N ASN A 154 -0.62 1.93 13.12
CA ASN A 154 0.65 1.85 13.85
C ASN A 154 0.90 0.43 14.34
N ASP A 155 0.69 -0.52 13.44
CA ASP A 155 0.84 -1.93 13.74
C ASP A 155 2.27 -2.24 14.17
N VAL A 156 2.40 -3.13 15.12
CA VAL A 156 3.70 -3.57 15.64
C VAL A 156 3.70 -5.08 15.74
N SER A 157 4.75 -5.70 15.22
CA SER A 157 4.98 -7.13 15.41
C SER A 157 6.09 -7.35 16.43
N ARG A 158 6.03 -8.50 17.12
CA ARG A 158 7.13 -9.04 17.92
C ARG A 158 7.58 -10.34 17.30
N ALA A 159 8.83 -10.40 16.85
CA ALA A 159 9.44 -11.63 16.37
C ALA A 159 10.34 -12.23 17.46
N VAL A 160 10.29 -13.55 17.58
CA VAL A 160 11.11 -14.34 18.50
C VAL A 160 11.78 -15.45 17.70
N PHE A 161 13.11 -15.44 17.66
CA PHE A 161 13.92 -16.39 16.90
C PHE A 161 14.89 -17.14 17.83
N GLU A 162 14.82 -18.46 17.79
CA GLU A 162 15.65 -19.34 18.61
C GLU A 162 17.06 -19.51 18.02
N PRO A 163 18.07 -19.89 18.84
CA PRO A 163 19.39 -20.23 18.34
C PRO A 163 19.38 -21.21 17.16
N GLY A 164 20.19 -20.89 16.14
CA GLY A 164 20.22 -21.62 14.87
C GLY A 164 19.09 -21.28 13.90
N TRP A 165 18.18 -20.35 14.24
CA TRP A 165 17.23 -19.82 13.27
C TRP A 165 17.96 -19.05 12.16
N ARG A 166 17.47 -19.20 10.94
CA ARG A 166 17.91 -18.51 9.73
C ARG A 166 16.76 -18.41 8.74
N TRP A 167 16.52 -17.22 8.20
CA TRP A 167 15.42 -16.93 7.29
C TRP A 167 15.41 -17.88 6.08
N SER A 168 16.56 -18.05 5.41
CA SER A 168 16.68 -18.91 4.23
C SER A 168 16.40 -20.40 4.47
N GLN A 169 16.40 -20.84 5.73
CA GLN A 169 16.13 -22.23 6.11
C GLN A 169 14.70 -22.40 6.62
N HIS A 170 14.22 -21.47 7.45
CA HIS A 170 13.01 -21.66 8.24
C HIS A 170 11.81 -20.86 7.73
N VAL A 171 12.04 -19.78 6.96
CA VAL A 171 10.97 -18.91 6.42
C VAL A 171 10.88 -18.99 4.91
N LYS A 172 12.01 -19.14 4.20
CA LYS A 172 12.04 -19.34 2.74
C LYS A 172 11.05 -20.42 2.24
N PRO A 173 10.92 -21.61 2.87
CA PRO A 173 9.96 -22.62 2.43
C PRO A 173 8.49 -22.15 2.46
N ILE A 174 8.17 -21.20 3.34
CA ILE A 174 6.84 -20.60 3.51
C ILE A 174 6.66 -19.43 2.53
N ALA A 175 7.66 -18.53 2.47
CA ALA A 175 7.60 -17.32 1.65
C ALA A 175 7.71 -17.58 0.14
N GLY A 176 8.34 -18.69 -0.26
CA GLY A 176 8.52 -19.06 -1.67
C GLY A 176 9.51 -18.17 -2.44
N THR A 177 10.32 -17.37 -1.74
CA THR A 177 11.34 -16.48 -2.33
C THR A 177 12.75 -16.87 -1.92
N ASP A 178 13.77 -16.50 -2.70
CA ASP A 178 15.16 -16.82 -2.38
C ASP A 178 15.74 -16.01 -1.22
N LEU A 179 15.28 -14.77 -1.07
CA LEU A 179 15.59 -13.84 0.02
C LEU A 179 14.29 -13.20 0.52
N CYS A 180 14.34 -12.62 1.72
CA CYS A 180 13.23 -11.84 2.24
C CYS A 180 13.02 -10.61 1.36
N THR A 181 11.78 -10.40 0.89
CA THR A 181 11.39 -9.26 0.03
C THR A 181 10.67 -8.15 0.79
N TYR A 182 10.55 -8.28 2.10
CA TYR A 182 9.91 -7.27 2.95
C TYR A 182 10.94 -6.26 3.45
N THR A 183 10.49 -5.02 3.66
CA THR A 183 11.24 -4.04 4.43
C THR A 183 10.95 -4.28 5.90
N HIS A 184 11.97 -4.19 6.74
CA HIS A 184 11.85 -4.31 8.19
C HIS A 184 12.35 -3.05 8.86
N PHE A 185 11.68 -2.61 9.93
CA PHE A 185 12.18 -1.56 10.81
C PHE A 185 12.17 -2.08 12.25
N CYS A 186 13.31 -2.61 12.68
CA CYS A 186 13.42 -3.39 13.91
C CYS A 186 14.04 -2.61 15.07
N TYR A 187 13.60 -2.88 16.29
CA TYR A 187 14.32 -2.62 17.53
C TYR A 187 14.63 -3.94 18.24
N ILE A 188 15.89 -4.21 18.56
CA ILE A 188 16.32 -5.48 19.15
C ILE A 188 16.15 -5.43 20.67
N LEU A 189 15.24 -6.24 21.20
CA LEU A 189 14.98 -6.39 22.64
C LEU A 189 15.98 -7.33 23.31
N SER A 190 16.44 -8.38 22.62
CA SER A 190 17.45 -9.32 23.11
C SER A 190 18.15 -10.04 21.98
N GLY A 191 19.34 -10.62 22.26
CA GLY A 191 20.14 -11.36 21.28
C GLY A 191 20.80 -10.45 20.24
N THR A 192 21.35 -11.08 19.21
CA THR A 192 21.96 -10.41 18.06
C THR A 192 21.45 -11.02 16.76
N LEU A 193 20.90 -10.19 15.88
CA LEU A 193 20.44 -10.57 14.56
C LEU A 193 21.55 -10.29 13.54
N GLY A 194 22.05 -11.34 12.89
CA GLY A 194 22.92 -11.22 11.74
C GLY A 194 22.10 -11.08 10.46
N ILE A 195 22.56 -10.23 9.54
CA ILE A 195 21.86 -9.90 8.30
C ILE A 195 22.87 -9.94 7.16
N ARG A 196 22.45 -10.45 6.00
CA ARG A 196 23.22 -10.41 4.77
C ARG A 196 22.34 -9.96 3.62
N MET A 197 22.76 -8.90 2.95
CA MET A 197 22.07 -8.36 1.78
C MET A 197 22.45 -9.13 0.52
N ALA A 198 21.65 -8.99 -0.53
CA ALA A 198 21.89 -9.60 -1.84
C ALA A 198 23.23 -9.17 -2.49
N ASP A 199 23.74 -7.97 -2.16
CA ASP A 199 25.05 -7.48 -2.62
C ASP A 199 26.24 -8.08 -1.84
N GLY A 200 25.95 -8.94 -0.85
CA GLY A 200 26.94 -9.60 0.00
C GLY A 200 27.38 -8.81 1.23
N SER A 201 26.89 -7.58 1.43
CA SER A 201 27.13 -6.83 2.67
C SER A 201 26.49 -7.53 3.88
N GLU A 202 27.21 -7.55 5.00
CA GLU A 202 26.76 -8.17 6.24
C GLU A 202 26.72 -7.15 7.37
N PHE A 203 25.70 -7.28 8.24
CA PHE A 203 25.45 -6.43 9.38
C PHE A 203 25.06 -7.28 10.58
N GLU A 204 25.28 -6.76 11.78
CA GLU A 204 24.69 -7.29 13.00
C GLU A 204 23.94 -6.17 13.72
N ALA A 205 22.80 -6.51 14.31
CA ALA A 205 22.06 -5.64 15.22
C ALA A 205 21.88 -6.36 16.56
N ALA A 206 22.43 -5.79 17.61
CA ALA A 206 22.41 -6.30 18.97
C ALA A 206 21.36 -5.60 19.84
N GLN A 207 21.14 -6.12 21.05
CA GLN A 207 20.21 -5.55 22.01
C GLN A 207 20.38 -4.03 22.19
N GLY A 208 19.25 -3.30 22.09
CA GLY A 208 19.20 -1.85 22.23
C GLY A 208 19.41 -1.08 20.92
N GLU A 209 19.74 -1.78 19.83
CA GLU A 209 19.95 -1.17 18.52
C GLU A 209 18.68 -1.22 17.66
N THR A 210 18.60 -0.26 16.75
CA THR A 210 17.56 -0.17 15.72
C THR A 210 18.19 -0.38 14.35
N ILE A 211 17.53 -1.14 13.49
CA ILE A 211 17.97 -1.36 12.11
C ILE A 211 16.79 -1.33 11.15
N ARG A 212 16.97 -0.68 10.00
CA ARG A 212 16.04 -0.77 8.88
C ARG A 212 16.67 -1.64 7.80
N ILE A 213 16.01 -2.72 7.42
CA ILE A 213 16.53 -3.73 6.49
C ILE A 213 15.71 -3.64 5.20
N ALA A 214 16.37 -3.32 4.10
CA ALA A 214 15.72 -3.25 2.78
C ALA A 214 15.38 -4.65 2.22
N PRO A 215 14.44 -4.77 1.27
CA PRO A 215 14.19 -6.02 0.56
C PRO A 215 15.46 -6.61 -0.07
N GLY A 216 15.53 -7.94 -0.14
CA GLY A 216 16.67 -8.67 -0.68
C GLY A 216 17.73 -8.99 0.38
N HIS A 217 17.32 -9.64 1.48
CA HIS A 217 18.24 -10.06 2.54
C HIS A 217 17.91 -11.45 3.11
N ASP A 218 18.92 -12.05 3.74
CA ASP A 218 18.81 -13.19 4.64
C ASP A 218 19.14 -12.71 6.06
N ALA A 219 18.63 -13.40 7.08
CA ALA A 219 18.86 -13.06 8.47
C ALA A 219 18.99 -14.32 9.34
N TRP A 220 19.75 -14.24 10.42
CA TRP A 220 19.97 -15.36 11.33
C TRP A 220 20.23 -14.91 12.76
N VAL A 221 20.01 -15.82 13.72
CA VAL A 221 20.42 -15.60 15.11
C VAL A 221 21.92 -15.81 15.24
N VAL A 222 22.63 -14.81 15.78
CA VAL A 222 24.05 -14.91 16.11
C VAL A 222 24.19 -15.44 17.53
N GLY A 223 24.91 -16.56 17.68
CA GLY A 223 25.18 -17.20 18.97
C GLY A 223 23.98 -17.95 19.56
N GLU A 224 23.99 -18.11 20.88
CA GLU A 224 23.06 -18.99 21.62
C GLU A 224 21.94 -18.23 22.34
N GLN A 225 21.86 -16.90 22.19
CA GLN A 225 20.80 -16.11 22.79
C GLN A 225 19.65 -15.89 21.81
N THR A 226 18.43 -16.23 22.22
CA THR A 226 17.21 -15.93 21.46
C THR A 226 17.13 -14.45 21.10
N VAL A 227 16.91 -14.19 19.80
CA VAL A 227 16.60 -12.84 19.32
C VAL A 227 15.14 -12.56 19.58
N VAL A 228 14.87 -11.44 20.25
CA VAL A 228 13.53 -10.86 20.33
C VAL A 228 13.62 -9.46 19.76
N LEU A 229 12.73 -9.12 18.83
CA LEU A 229 12.69 -7.79 18.22
C LEU A 229 11.26 -7.31 18.06
N LEU A 230 11.10 -5.99 18.05
CA LEU A 230 9.88 -5.31 17.62
C LEU A 230 10.07 -4.81 16.19
N ASP A 231 9.03 -4.87 15.37
CA ASP A 231 9.09 -4.43 13.98
C ASP A 231 7.80 -3.68 13.58
N TRP A 232 7.96 -2.49 12.98
CA TRP A 232 6.88 -1.59 12.58
C TRP A 232 6.58 -1.59 11.07
N GLU A 233 7.37 -2.28 10.25
CA GLU A 233 7.16 -2.37 8.79
C GLU A 233 6.77 -3.80 8.33
N THR A 234 6.65 -4.75 9.24
CA THR A 234 6.18 -6.13 8.98
C THR A 234 4.67 -6.33 8.97
N SER A 235 3.89 -5.24 9.08
CA SER A 235 2.43 -5.28 9.04
C SER A 235 1.93 -5.60 7.62
N GLY A 236 2.00 -6.87 7.26
CA GLY A 236 1.60 -7.44 5.98
C GLY A 236 1.70 -8.97 5.96
N ASP A 237 1.86 -9.55 4.77
CA ASP A 237 1.86 -11.01 4.55
C ASP A 237 3.18 -11.73 4.90
N TYR A 238 4.09 -11.09 5.64
CA TYR A 238 5.37 -11.69 6.03
C TYR A 238 5.20 -13.03 6.78
N ALA A 239 5.78 -14.11 6.29
CA ALA A 239 5.62 -15.46 6.85
C ALA A 239 4.15 -15.95 6.89
N LYS A 240 3.32 -15.53 5.93
CA LYS A 240 2.06 -16.20 5.58
C LYS A 240 2.24 -17.08 4.36
N ASP A 241 1.48 -18.17 4.31
CA ASP A 241 1.30 -18.94 3.08
C ASP A 241 0.62 -18.07 2.01
N ARG A 242 1.01 -18.25 0.75
CA ARG A 242 0.27 -17.70 -0.40
C ARG A 242 -0.76 -18.75 -0.82
N ASP A 243 -2.02 -18.53 -0.47
CA ASP A 243 -3.14 -19.22 -1.14
C ASP A 243 -3.20 -18.84 -2.63
#